data_AF-A0A2M7RI40-F1
#
_entry.id   AF-A0A2M7RI40-F1
#
_cell.length_a   1.000
_cell.length_b   1.000
_cell.length_c   1.000
_cell.angle_alpha   90.00
_cell.angle_beta   90.00
_cell.angle_gamma   90.00
#
_symmetry.space_group_name_H-M   'P 1'
#
loop_
_entity.id
_entity.type
_entity.pdbx_description
1 polymer ?
#
loop_
_entity_poly.entity_id
_entity_poly.type
_entity_poly.pdbx_seq_one_letter_code
_entity_poly.pdbx_strand_id
1 'polypeptide(L)' 'LLLGITKASLSTDSFLAAASFQETARVLIDAAISGKVDKLRGLKENVIIGKLIPVGTGFPEKK' A
#
# COMPACT_ATOMS: atom_id res chain seq x y z
N LEU A 1 6.62 -7.67 -18.73
CA LEU A 1 7.05 -8.75 -17.80
C LEU A 1 5.82 -9.45 -17.26
N LEU A 2 5.86 -10.77 -17.07
CA LEU A 2 4.84 -11.54 -16.36
C LEU A 2 5.35 -11.84 -14.94
N LEU A 3 4.55 -11.54 -13.91
CA LEU A 3 4.88 -11.78 -12.51
C LEU A 3 3.81 -12.67 -11.86
N GLY A 4 4.23 -13.61 -11.00
CA GLY A 4 3.30 -14.39 -10.18
C GLY A 4 2.63 -13.55 -9.09
N ILE A 5 1.49 -14.00 -8.56
CA ILE A 5 0.64 -13.22 -7.63
C ILE A 5 1.38 -12.72 -6.39
N THR A 6 2.30 -13.52 -5.83
CA THR A 6 3.11 -13.14 -4.67
C THR A 6 4.03 -11.97 -4.99
N LYS A 7 4.75 -12.07 -6.12
CA LYS A 7 5.69 -11.03 -6.54
C LYS A 7 4.98 -9.77 -7.02
N ALA A 8 3.83 -9.92 -7.67
CA ALA A 8 2.96 -8.80 -8.03
C ALA A 8 2.44 -8.06 -6.78
N SER A 9 2.06 -8.79 -5.73
CA SER A 9 1.58 -8.21 -4.47
C SER A 9 2.66 -7.45 -3.69
N LEU A 10 3.91 -7.91 -3.73
CA LEU A 10 5.06 -7.22 -3.12
C LEU A 10 5.57 -6.04 -3.95
N SER A 11 5.22 -5.96 -5.23
CA SER A 11 5.62 -4.87 -6.13
C SER A 11 4.66 -3.68 -6.11
N THR A 12 3.76 -3.61 -5.12
CA THR A 12 2.85 -2.47 -4.97
C THR A 12 3.62 -1.18 -4.61
N ASP A 13 3.14 -0.04 -5.10
CA ASP A 13 3.76 1.27 -4.85
C ASP A 13 3.69 1.69 -3.38
N SER A 14 2.72 1.15 -2.63
CA SER A 14 2.59 1.40 -1.20
C SER A 14 3.47 0.44 -0.40
N PHE A 15 4.47 0.97 0.29
CA PHE A 15 5.27 0.16 1.20
C PHE A 15 4.47 -0.30 2.42
N LEU A 16 3.46 0.45 2.88
CA LEU A 16 2.58 0.03 3.98
C LEU A 16 1.76 -1.19 3.57
N ALA A 17 1.18 -1.16 2.37
CA ALA A 17 0.44 -2.29 1.83
C ALA A 17 1.35 -3.50 1.57
N ALA A 18 2.54 -3.30 1.00
CA ALA A 18 3.52 -4.37 0.77
C ALA A 18 3.99 -5.02 2.07
N ALA A 19 4.36 -4.23 3.07
CA ALA A 19 4.88 -4.70 4.36
C ALA A 19 3.84 -5.49 5.17
N SER A 20 2.54 -5.20 4.96
CA SER A 20 1.43 -5.94 5.58
C SER A 20 1.19 -7.33 4.99
N PHE A 21 1.73 -7.62 3.79
CA PHE A 21 1.54 -8.90 3.13
C PHE A 21 2.56 -9.93 3.64
N GLN A 22 3.85 -9.72 3.35
CA GLN A 22 4.99 -10.58 3.75
C GLN A 22 6.29 -9.77 3.75
N GLU A 23 7.41 -10.39 4.19
CA GLU A 23 8.76 -9.79 4.16
C GLU A 23 8.86 -8.39 4.82
N THR A 24 8.09 -8.15 5.89
CA THR A 24 7.89 -6.84 6.52
C THR A 24 9.18 -6.07 6.81
N ALA A 25 10.18 -6.70 7.43
CA ALA A 25 11.43 -6.02 7.78
C ALA A 25 12.19 -5.52 6.54
N ARG A 26 12.27 -6.35 5.49
CA ARG A 26 12.93 -6.00 4.23
C ARG A 26 12.25 -4.81 3.57
N VAL A 27 10.92 -4.85 3.45
CA VAL A 27 10.14 -3.78 2.81
C VAL A 27 10.30 -2.45 3.56
N LEU A 28 10.30 -2.46 4.90
CA LEU A 28 10.48 -1.26 5.70
C LEU A 28 11.91 -0.70 5.61
N ILE A 29 12.93 -1.56 5.60
CA ILE A 29 14.34 -1.15 5.42
C ILE A 29 14.52 -0.49 4.05
N ASP A 30 14.03 -1.12 2.98
CA ASP A 30 14.14 -0.58 1.62
C ASP A 30 13.43 0.77 1.50
N ALA A 31 12.24 0.92 2.10
CA ALA A 31 11.49 2.18 2.12
C ALA A 31 12.21 3.28 2.91
N ALA A 32 12.82 2.96 4.06
CA ALA A 32 13.57 3.90 4.87
C ALA A 32 14.84 4.40 4.15
N ILE A 33 15.60 3.50 3.53
CA ILE A 33 16.82 3.84 2.77
C ILE A 33 16.49 4.69 1.54
N SER A 34 15.41 4.36 0.83
CA SER A 34 14.99 5.09 -0.38
C SER A 34 14.20 6.38 -0.09
N GLY A 35 13.89 6.68 1.18
CA GLY A 35 13.07 7.83 1.56
C GLY A 35 11.67 7.80 0.95
N LYS A 36 11.08 6.60 0.75
CA LYS A 36 9.76 6.45 0.13
C LYS A 36 8.67 7.08 0.99
N VAL A 37 7.74 7.75 0.34
CA VAL A 37 6.55 8.35 0.96
C VAL A 37 5.30 7.65 0.44
N ASP A 38 4.50 7.13 1.36
CA ASP A 38 3.21 6.51 1.03
C ASP A 38 2.13 7.58 0.86
N LYS A 39 1.44 7.56 -0.28
CA LYS A 39 0.39 8.53 -0.60
C LYS A 39 -1.00 8.08 -0.14
N LEU A 40 -1.12 6.90 0.47
CA LEU A 40 -2.36 6.40 1.09
C LEU A 40 -3.54 6.41 0.11
N ARG A 41 -3.30 5.96 -1.13
CA ARG A 41 -4.30 5.92 -2.20
C ARG A 41 -5.02 4.58 -2.29
N GLY A 42 -4.46 3.54 -1.66
CA GLY A 42 -4.96 2.18 -1.68
C GLY A 42 -5.90 1.88 -0.51
N LEU A 43 -6.56 0.73 -0.59
CA LEU A 43 -7.49 0.27 0.44
C LEU A 43 -6.73 -0.11 1.73
N LYS A 44 -5.68 -0.91 1.59
CA LYS A 44 -4.94 -1.47 2.72
C LYS A 44 -4.31 -0.38 3.58
N GLU A 45 -3.65 0.60 2.97
CA GLU A 45 -3.03 1.69 3.73
C GLU A 45 -4.05 2.46 4.55
N ASN A 46 -5.20 2.81 3.96
CA ASN A 46 -6.24 3.57 4.65
C ASN A 46 -6.85 2.77 5.81
N VAL A 47 -7.03 1.45 5.67
CA VAL A 47 -7.47 0.58 6.77
C VAL A 47 -6.43 0.56 7.90
N ILE A 48 -5.13 0.38 7.58
CA ILE A 48 -4.05 0.29 8.57
C ILE A 48 -3.98 1.56 9.44
N ILE A 49 -4.15 2.73 8.84
CA ILE A 49 -4.08 4.02 9.56
C ILE A 49 -5.42 4.47 10.17
N GLY A 50 -6.51 3.73 9.93
CA GLY A 50 -7.85 4.08 10.42
C GLY A 50 -8.55 5.22 9.67
N LYS A 51 -8.22 5.46 8.39
CA LYS A 51 -8.91 6.42 7.51
C LYS A 51 -9.99 5.72 6.69
N LEU A 52 -11.03 6.45 6.30
CA LEU A 52 -12.04 5.97 5.34
C LEU A 52 -11.36 5.49 4.05
N ILE A 53 -11.69 4.27 3.63
CA ILE A 53 -11.18 3.68 2.40
C ILE A 53 -11.74 4.41 1.17
N PRO A 54 -10.93 4.59 0.11
CA PRO A 54 -11.36 5.30 -1.09
C PRO A 54 -12.21 4.40 -2.00
N VAL A 55 -13.30 3.83 -1.48
CA VAL A 55 -14.33 3.06 -2.19
C VAL A 55 -15.69 3.21 -1.49
N GLY A 56 -16.77 2.96 -2.22
CA GLY A 56 -18.13 3.05 -1.68
C GLY A 56 -18.44 4.44 -1.11
N THR A 57 -18.92 4.47 0.13
CA THR A 57 -19.24 5.72 0.86
C THR A 57 -18.02 6.58 1.19
N GLY A 58 -16.80 6.05 1.06
CA GLY A 58 -15.57 6.80 1.26
C GLY A 58 -15.12 7.61 0.04
N PHE A 59 -15.77 7.46 -1.12
CA PHE A 59 -15.62 8.44 -2.20
C PHE A 59 -16.52 9.65 -1.94
N PRO A 60 -15.98 10.87 -1.86
CA PRO A 60 -16.84 12.04 -1.93
C PRO A 60 -17.54 12.03 -3.28
N GLU A 61 -18.87 12.11 -3.31
CA GLU A 61 -19.61 12.38 -4.54
C GLU A 61 -18.99 13.62 -5.17
N LYS A 62 -18.39 13.47 -6.35
CA LYS A 62 -18.06 14.61 -7.19
C LYS A 62 -19.41 15.17 -7.65
N LYS A 63 -19.90 16.18 -6.93
CA LYS A 63 -20.88 17.12 -7.47
C LYS A 63 -20.25 17.95 -8.57
#